data_AF-A0A382QWE1-F1
#
_entry.id   AF-A0A382QWE1-F1
#
_cell.length_a   1.000
_cell.length_b   1.000
_cell.length_c   1.000
_cell.angle_alpha   90.00
_cell.angle_beta   90.00
_cell.angle_gamma   90.00
#
_symmetry.space_group_name_H-M   'P 1'
#
loop_
_entity.id
_entity.type
_entity.pdbx_description
1 polymer ?
#
loop_
_entity_poly.entity_id
_entity_poly.type
_entity_poly.pdbx_seq_one_letter_code
_entity_poly.pdbx_strand_id
1 'polypeptide(L)'
;AIQIGDPVSFKKAIRTLQGFDGIVEEATESELANAVGRANLTGLFCCPHTGVALAVLEKLVKQGEINKSDRVVVVSTANGLKFTDFLHKYHTGKLEGISSEFAYAPMDLPADYEKVKEAVLNSVDH
;
A
#
# COMPACT_ATOMS: atom_id res chain seq x y z
N ALA A 1 10.60 7.83 7.09
CA ALA A 1 10.71 9.02 6.21
C ALA A 1 9.53 10.00 6.30
N ILE A 2 8.33 9.59 6.77
CA ILE A 2 7.22 10.53 7.08
C ILE A 2 6.89 10.64 8.57
N GLN A 3 7.59 9.91 9.44
CA GLN A 3 7.55 10.12 10.89
C GLN A 3 8.31 11.40 11.24
N ILE A 4 7.63 12.55 11.13
CA ILE A 4 8.18 13.88 11.39
C ILE A 4 7.32 14.52 12.48
N GLY A 5 7.89 14.70 13.68
CA GLY A 5 7.18 15.30 14.81
C GLY A 5 7.04 16.83 14.75
N ASP A 6 8.00 17.52 14.09
CA ASP A 6 7.97 18.97 13.89
C ASP A 6 8.31 19.33 12.43
N PRO A 7 7.31 19.35 11.53
CA PRO A 7 7.54 19.61 10.13
C PRO A 7 7.93 21.08 9.88
N VAL A 8 9.18 21.29 9.49
CA VAL A 8 9.79 22.61 9.20
C VAL A 8 8.94 23.49 8.27
N SER A 9 8.21 22.88 7.34
CA SER A 9 7.38 23.57 6.34
C SER A 9 5.87 23.56 6.64
N PHE A 10 5.44 23.20 7.85
CA PHE A 10 4.02 23.07 8.22
C PHE A 10 3.17 24.31 7.91
N LYS A 11 3.68 25.51 8.20
CA LYS A 11 2.98 26.76 7.91
C LYS A 11 2.69 26.96 6.41
N LYS A 12 3.58 26.47 5.54
CA LYS A 12 3.36 26.51 4.08
C LYS A 12 2.27 25.52 3.69
N ALA A 13 2.28 24.32 4.28
CA ALA A 13 1.26 23.30 4.03
C ALA A 13 -0.14 23.79 4.41
N ILE A 14 -0.32 24.38 5.61
CA ILE A 14 -1.61 24.96 6.03
C ILE A 14 -2.10 25.99 5.01
N ARG A 15 -1.23 26.93 4.60
CA ARG A 15 -1.60 27.98 3.66
C ARG A 15 -2.06 27.39 2.32
N THR A 16 -1.38 26.37 1.81
CA THR A 16 -1.77 25.70 0.58
C THR A 16 -3.10 24.97 0.74
N LEU A 17 -3.29 24.22 1.83
CA LEU A 17 -4.56 23.52 2.11
C LEU A 17 -5.73 24.50 2.16
N GLN A 18 -5.61 25.61 2.89
CA GLN A 18 -6.65 26.64 2.96
C GLN A 18 -6.92 27.33 1.61
N GLY A 19 -5.90 27.48 0.77
CA GLY A 19 -6.04 28.12 -0.54
C GLY A 19 -6.67 27.25 -1.62
N PHE A 20 -6.76 25.93 -1.40
CA PHE A 20 -7.28 24.95 -2.37
C PHE A 20 -8.38 24.05 -1.77
N ASP A 21 -8.97 24.45 -0.63
CA ASP A 21 -9.95 23.66 0.11
C ASP A 21 -9.48 22.20 0.35
N GLY A 22 -8.19 22.07 0.67
CA GLY A 22 -7.51 20.79 0.79
C GLY A 22 -7.87 20.04 2.07
N ILE A 23 -7.89 18.71 1.97
CA ILE A 23 -8.21 17.79 3.06
C ILE A 23 -6.91 17.23 3.64
N VAL A 24 -6.90 17.02 4.96
CA VAL A 24 -5.85 16.27 5.66
C VAL A 24 -6.47 15.01 6.22
N GLU A 25 -5.82 13.88 5.97
CA GLU A 25 -6.27 12.57 6.41
C GLU A 25 -5.05 11.72 6.81
N GLU A 26 -5.31 10.66 7.56
CA GLU A 26 -4.27 9.77 8.08
C GLU A 26 -4.50 8.31 7.67
N ALA A 27 -3.43 7.53 7.68
CA ALA A 27 -3.49 6.09 7.50
C ALA A 27 -2.69 5.43 8.61
N THR A 28 -3.28 4.41 9.23
CA THR A 28 -2.57 3.54 10.17
C THR A 28 -1.52 2.70 9.43
N GLU A 29 -0.57 2.15 10.16
CA GLU A 29 0.44 1.23 9.61
C GLU A 29 -0.20 0.01 8.91
N SER A 30 -1.33 -0.49 9.43
CA SER A 30 -2.06 -1.59 8.79
C SER A 30 -2.73 -1.16 7.48
N GLU A 31 -3.38 0.01 7.47
CA GLU A 31 -4.04 0.54 6.28
C GLU A 31 -3.05 0.81 5.16
N LEU A 32 -1.92 1.48 5.46
CA LEU A 32 -0.91 1.75 4.45
C LEU A 32 -0.25 0.47 3.94
N ALA A 33 0.02 -0.51 4.82
CA ALA A 33 0.66 -1.76 4.41
C ALA A 33 -0.26 -2.57 3.50
N ASN A 34 -1.55 -2.68 3.85
CA ASN A 34 -2.53 -3.38 3.02
C ASN A 34 -2.86 -2.63 1.72
N ALA A 35 -2.81 -1.30 1.70
CA ALA A 35 -2.91 -0.53 0.47
C ALA A 35 -1.72 -0.80 -0.48
N VAL A 36 -0.48 -0.90 0.05
CA VAL A 36 0.68 -1.32 -0.74
C VAL A 36 0.50 -2.77 -1.25
N GLY A 37 0.06 -3.68 -0.39
CA GLY A 37 -0.23 -5.06 -0.77
C GLY A 37 -1.21 -5.16 -1.95
N ARG A 38 -2.34 -4.43 -1.87
CA ARG A 38 -3.31 -4.33 -2.98
C ARG A 38 -2.69 -3.72 -4.24
N ALA A 39 -1.94 -2.63 -4.11
CA ALA A 39 -1.31 -1.98 -5.26
C ALA A 39 -0.34 -2.93 -5.98
N ASN A 40 0.39 -3.76 -5.25
CA ASN A 40 1.32 -4.72 -5.85
C ASN A 40 0.61 -5.78 -6.72
N LEU A 41 -0.65 -6.13 -6.41
CA LEU A 41 -1.44 -7.05 -7.23
C LEU A 41 -1.79 -6.49 -8.62
N THR A 42 -1.67 -5.17 -8.81
CA THR A 42 -1.92 -4.53 -10.11
C THR A 42 -0.63 -4.31 -10.92
N GLY A 43 0.51 -4.82 -10.43
CA GLY A 43 1.83 -4.64 -11.05
C GLY A 43 2.53 -3.34 -10.64
N LEU A 44 1.97 -2.57 -9.71
CA LEU A 44 2.69 -1.46 -9.09
C LEU A 44 3.78 -1.98 -8.15
N PHE A 45 4.79 -1.15 -7.93
CA PHE A 45 5.84 -1.41 -6.94
C PHE A 45 6.16 -0.12 -6.19
N CYS A 46 5.25 0.26 -5.30
CA CYS A 46 5.21 1.59 -4.71
C CYS A 46 5.92 1.66 -3.34
N CYS A 47 6.29 2.87 -2.93
CA CYS A 47 6.84 3.10 -1.60
C CYS A 47 5.75 3.18 -0.53
N PRO A 48 6.08 3.02 0.77
CA PRO A 48 5.09 3.13 1.86
C PRO A 48 4.33 4.47 1.89
N HIS A 49 4.93 5.57 1.42
CA HIS A 49 4.24 6.88 1.33
C HIS A 49 3.14 6.88 0.29
N THR A 50 3.35 6.19 -0.83
CA THR A 50 2.29 5.95 -1.80
C THR A 50 1.20 5.06 -1.19
N GLY A 51 1.57 4.10 -0.34
CA GLY A 51 0.61 3.32 0.47
C GLY A 51 -0.32 4.18 1.31
N VAL A 52 0.23 5.18 2.03
CA VAL A 52 -0.58 6.15 2.79
C VAL A 52 -1.54 6.91 1.88
N ALA A 53 -1.04 7.44 0.76
CA ALA A 53 -1.87 8.19 -0.18
C ALA A 53 -2.98 7.34 -0.80
N LEU A 54 -2.72 6.07 -1.11
CA LEU A 54 -3.72 5.13 -1.63
C LEU A 54 -4.76 4.77 -0.56
N ALA A 55 -4.34 4.49 0.67
CA ALA A 55 -5.25 4.22 1.78
C ALA A 55 -6.20 5.41 2.03
N VAL A 56 -5.66 6.63 2.05
CA VAL A 56 -6.46 7.86 2.19
C VAL A 56 -7.38 8.07 0.99
N LEU A 57 -6.90 7.84 -0.24
CA LEU A 57 -7.74 7.93 -1.44
C LEU A 57 -8.95 7.00 -1.34
N GLU A 58 -8.75 5.74 -0.93
CA GLU A 58 -9.84 4.79 -0.73
C GLU A 58 -10.84 5.25 0.35
N LYS A 59 -10.35 5.83 1.46
CA LYS A 59 -11.21 6.43 2.50
C LYS A 59 -12.06 7.57 1.96
N LEU A 60 -11.45 8.52 1.26
CA LEU A 60 -12.14 9.69 0.70
C LEU A 60 -13.17 9.29 -0.36
N VAL A 61 -12.87 8.27 -1.19
CA VAL A 61 -13.85 7.70 -2.12
C VAL A 61 -15.02 7.04 -1.37
N LYS A 62 -14.74 6.31 -0.28
CA LYS A 62 -15.78 5.69 0.54
C LYS A 62 -16.66 6.71 1.28
N GLN A 63 -16.09 7.84 1.69
CA GLN A 63 -16.80 8.95 2.33
C GLN A 63 -17.60 9.79 1.34
N GLY A 64 -17.31 9.68 0.03
CA GLY A 64 -17.95 10.48 -1.02
C GLY A 64 -17.30 11.85 -1.26
N GLU A 65 -16.16 12.12 -0.62
CA GLU A 65 -15.36 13.33 -0.83
C GLU A 65 -14.67 13.34 -2.20
N ILE A 66 -14.36 12.16 -2.74
CA ILE A 66 -13.84 11.97 -4.11
C ILE A 66 -14.79 11.06 -4.88
N ASN A 67 -15.27 11.52 -6.04
CA ASN A 67 -16.17 10.74 -6.89
C ASN A 67 -15.39 9.74 -7.75
N LYS A 68 -16.03 8.62 -8.09
CA LYS A 68 -15.44 7.58 -8.96
C LYS A 68 -15.09 8.09 -10.38
N SER A 69 -15.73 9.17 -10.82
CA SER A 69 -15.47 9.82 -12.11
C SER A 69 -14.34 10.85 -12.05
N ASP A 70 -13.85 11.20 -10.86
CA ASP A 70 -12.86 12.26 -10.70
C ASP A 70 -11.50 11.80 -11.20
N ARG A 71 -10.77 12.73 -11.84
CA ARG A 71 -9.39 12.48 -12.24
C ARG A 71 -8.47 12.76 -11.07
N VAL A 72 -7.96 11.69 -10.47
CA VAL A 72 -7.07 11.76 -9.31
C VAL A 72 -5.63 11.46 -9.72
N VAL A 73 -4.67 12.19 -9.15
CA VAL A 73 -3.24 11.93 -9.29
C VAL A 73 -2.65 11.66 -7.91
N VAL A 74 -2.07 10.47 -7.73
CA VAL A 74 -1.30 10.13 -6.53
C VAL A 74 0.17 10.37 -6.80
N VAL A 75 0.82 11.14 -5.93
CA VAL A 75 2.25 11.48 -6.07
C VAL A 75 3.10 10.44 -5.37
N SER A 76 3.89 9.67 -6.13
CA SER A 76 4.91 8.77 -5.56
C SER A 76 6.24 9.50 -5.41
N THR A 77 6.69 9.67 -4.18
CA THR A 77 7.90 10.45 -3.84
C THR A 77 9.18 9.63 -3.89
N ALA A 78 9.08 8.31 -3.93
CA ALA A 78 10.22 7.40 -3.93
C ALA A 78 9.91 6.09 -4.66
N ASN A 79 10.94 5.50 -5.25
CA ASN A 79 10.83 4.18 -5.89
C ASN A 79 10.68 3.07 -4.83
N GLY A 80 9.79 2.10 -5.07
CA GLY A 80 9.58 0.94 -4.19
C GLY A 80 10.83 0.10 -3.94
N LEU A 81 11.82 0.10 -4.84
CA LEU A 81 13.11 -0.59 -4.70
C LEU A 81 13.91 -0.12 -3.47
N LYS A 82 13.61 1.05 -2.93
CA LYS A 82 14.22 1.52 -1.67
C LYS A 82 13.63 0.85 -0.43
N PHE A 83 12.56 0.06 -0.57
CA PHE A 83 11.76 -0.50 0.52
C PHE A 83 11.53 -2.01 0.38
N THR A 84 12.48 -2.72 -0.24
CA THR A 84 12.38 -4.18 -0.46
C THR A 84 12.24 -4.98 0.84
N ASP A 85 12.89 -4.57 1.93
CA ASP A 85 12.75 -5.24 3.24
C ASP A 85 11.33 -5.13 3.80
N PHE A 86 10.71 -3.95 3.70
CA PHE A 86 9.30 -3.75 4.10
C PHE A 86 8.37 -4.66 3.30
N LEU A 87 8.55 -4.68 1.97
CA LEU A 87 7.74 -5.49 1.06
C LEU A 87 7.93 -6.99 1.31
N HIS A 88 9.18 -7.43 1.53
CA HIS A 88 9.50 -8.80 1.89
C HIS A 88 8.81 -9.19 3.20
N LYS A 89 8.92 -8.37 4.25
CA LYS A 89 8.27 -8.62 5.54
C LYS A 89 6.75 -8.66 5.43
N TYR A 90 6.14 -7.77 4.63
CA TYR A 90 4.70 -7.77 4.37
C TYR A 90 4.27 -9.10 3.71
N HIS A 91 4.88 -9.47 2.59
CA HIS A 91 4.47 -10.67 1.85
C HIS A 91 4.84 -11.99 2.54
N THR A 92 5.75 -11.97 3.51
CA THR A 92 6.08 -13.15 4.35
C THR A 92 5.38 -13.15 5.71
N GLY A 93 4.48 -12.20 5.98
CA GLY A 93 3.74 -12.13 7.25
C GLY A 93 4.61 -11.83 8.48
N LYS A 94 5.77 -11.18 8.27
CA LYS A 94 6.77 -10.85 9.30
C LYS A 94 6.72 -9.40 9.77
N LEU A 95 5.72 -8.62 9.36
CA LEU A 95 5.49 -7.28 9.91
C LEU A 95 4.76 -7.39 11.25
N GLU A 96 5.40 -6.91 12.32
CA GLU A 96 4.82 -6.95 13.66
C GLU A 96 3.54 -6.11 13.74
N GLY A 97 2.50 -6.69 14.35
CA GLY A 97 1.23 -6.00 14.58
C GLY A 97 0.38 -5.74 13.34
N ILE A 98 0.77 -6.25 12.16
CA ILE A 98 0.05 -6.05 10.90
C ILE A 98 -0.38 -7.39 10.32
N SER A 99 -1.69 -7.54 10.08
CA SER A 99 -2.23 -8.64 9.26
C SER A 99 -2.04 -8.30 7.78
N SER A 100 -1.30 -9.14 7.06
CA SER A 100 -0.98 -8.93 5.64
C SER A 100 -2.04 -9.60 4.76
N GLU A 101 -3.10 -8.87 4.44
CA GLU A 101 -4.28 -9.39 3.72
C GLU A 101 -3.99 -9.78 2.27
N PHE A 102 -2.97 -9.17 1.66
CA PHE A 102 -2.58 -9.36 0.26
C PHE A 102 -1.16 -9.93 0.16
N ALA A 103 -0.78 -10.80 1.10
CA ALA A 103 0.50 -11.49 1.07
C ALA A 103 0.57 -12.49 -0.08
N TYR A 104 1.71 -12.57 -0.75
CA TYR A 104 2.05 -13.65 -1.67
C TYR A 104 3.36 -14.28 -1.17
N ALA A 105 3.23 -15.31 -0.35
CA ALA A 105 4.36 -16.07 0.15
C ALA A 105 4.67 -17.25 -0.78
N PRO A 106 5.95 -17.61 -0.97
CA PRO A 106 6.29 -18.86 -1.63
C PRO A 106 5.66 -20.04 -0.87
N MET A 107 5.18 -21.03 -1.62
CA MET A 107 4.69 -22.29 -1.07
C MET A 107 5.84 -23.30 -1.04
N ASP A 108 6.20 -23.79 0.14
CA ASP A 108 7.19 -24.86 0.29
C ASP A 108 6.56 -26.20 -0.11
N LEU A 109 7.13 -26.85 -1.12
CA LEU A 109 6.68 -28.14 -1.64
C LEU A 109 7.85 -29.13 -1.72
N PRO A 110 7.61 -30.42 -1.48
CA PRO A 110 8.63 -31.44 -1.71
C PRO A 110 8.99 -31.54 -3.19
N ALA A 111 10.18 -32.06 -3.49
CA ALA A 111 10.64 -32.33 -4.86
C ALA A 111 9.91 -33.56 -5.47
N ASP A 112 8.59 -33.42 -5.63
CA ASP A 112 7.66 -34.43 -6.11
C ASP A 112 6.78 -33.83 -7.22
N TYR A 113 6.76 -34.49 -8.38
CA TYR A 113 6.06 -33.98 -9.56
C TYR A 113 4.56 -33.83 -9.35
N GLU A 114 3.90 -34.83 -8.75
CA GLU A 114 2.44 -34.81 -8.60
C GLU A 114 2.02 -33.73 -7.61
N LYS A 115 2.76 -33.56 -6.50
CA LYS A 115 2.48 -32.49 -5.52
C LYS A 115 2.68 -31.09 -6.09
N VAL A 116 3.70 -30.88 -6.91
CA VAL A 116 3.91 -29.58 -7.58
C VAL A 116 2.82 -29.30 -8.60
N LYS A 117 2.46 -30.29 -9.42
CA LYS A 117 1.40 -30.17 -10.43
C LYS A 117 0.05 -29.87 -9.77
N GLU A 118 -0.31 -30.60 -8.73
CA GLU A 118 -1.56 -30.38 -7.98
C GLU A 118 -1.63 -28.96 -7.40
N ALA A 119 -0.55 -28.49 -6.77
CA ALA A 119 -0.50 -27.13 -6.21
C ALA A 119 -0.66 -26.04 -7.28
N VAL A 120 -0.04 -26.21 -8.45
CA VAL A 120 -0.19 -25.26 -9.56
C VAL A 120 -1.62 -25.26 -10.09
N LEU A 121 -2.21 -26.43 -10.35
CA LEU A 121 -3.58 -26.52 -10.87
C LEU A 121 -4.61 -25.87 -9.92
N ASN A 122 -4.51 -26.16 -8.63
CA ASN A 122 -5.36 -25.55 -7.61
C ASN A 122 -5.22 -24.02 -7.51
N SER A 123 -4.07 -23.46 -7.93
CA SER A 123 -3.83 -22.01 -7.87
C SER A 123 -4.33 -21.24 -9.10
N VAL A 124 -4.58 -21.92 -10.22
CA VAL A 124 -4.98 -21.29 -11.50
C VAL A 124 -6.48 -21.40 -11.75
N ASP A 125 -7.16 -22.37 -11.13
CA ASP A 125 -8.61 -22.61 -11.29
C ASP A 125 -9.50 -21.70 -10.41
N HIS A 126 -8.93 -20.66 -9.80
CA HIS A 126 -9.61 -19.62 -9.02
C HIS A 126 -9.42 -18.23 -9.64
#